data_AF-A0A8W8MNH8-F1
#
_entry.id   AF-A0A8W8MNH8-F1
#
_cell.length_a   1.000
_cell.length_b   1.000
_cell.length_c   1.000
_cell.angle_alpha   90.00
_cell.angle_beta   90.00
_cell.angle_gamma   90.00
#
_symmetry.space_group_name_H-M   'P 1'
#
loop_
_entity.id
_entity.type
_entity.pdbx_description
1 polymer ?
#
loop_
_entity_poly.entity_id
_entity_poly.type
_entity_poly.pdbx_seq_one_letter_code
_entity_poly.pdbx_strand_id
1 'polypeptide(L)'
;MDTRDSNVLLPRESAKLIANNSKDVKIHPEGVKKIANHMYECAKKNTYNLQSWRTEHELNPQSQDESALDWVFVADTLNFSFWSDDESQKYRIKFNGKEYTGYWSWCAALNRALKNR
;
A
#
# COMPACT_ATOMS: atom_id res chain seq x y z
N MET A 1 -14.80 10.68 28.15
CA MET A 1 -13.46 10.87 28.75
C MET A 1 -12.55 9.89 28.05
N ASP A 2 -11.61 10.41 27.28
CA ASP A 2 -10.71 9.64 26.45
C ASP A 2 -9.51 9.20 27.30
N THR A 3 -9.41 7.90 27.55
CA THR A 3 -8.42 7.26 28.45
C THR A 3 -7.16 6.84 27.70
N ARG A 4 -6.74 7.60 26.68
CA ARG A 4 -5.48 7.33 25.99
C ARG A 4 -4.30 7.76 26.87
N ASP A 5 -3.39 6.83 27.15
CA ASP A 5 -2.14 7.07 27.85
C ASP A 5 -1.44 8.32 27.29
N SER A 6 -1.08 9.27 28.16
CA SER A 6 -0.51 10.57 27.78
C SER A 6 0.85 10.48 27.05
N ASN A 7 1.38 9.27 26.88
CA ASN A 7 2.67 8.98 26.27
C ASN A 7 2.58 8.41 24.84
N VAL A 8 1.39 8.18 24.29
CA VAL A 8 1.22 7.68 22.92
C VAL A 8 0.90 8.83 21.96
N LEU A 9 1.83 9.13 21.06
CA LEU A 9 1.63 10.15 20.02
C LEU A 9 0.75 9.60 18.90
N LEU A 10 -0.19 10.42 18.41
CA LEU A 10 -0.98 10.06 17.22
C LEU A 10 -0.11 10.03 15.96
N PRO A 11 -0.55 9.37 14.86
CA PRO A 11 0.25 9.24 13.65
C PRO A 11 0.83 10.57 13.13
N ARG A 12 0.07 11.67 13.20
CA ARG A 12 0.55 12.99 12.80
C ARG A 12 1.66 13.54 13.71
N GLU A 13 1.50 13.36 15.03
CA GLU A 13 2.43 13.91 16.02
C GLU A 13 3.71 13.09 16.09
N SER A 14 3.60 11.76 16.02
CA SER A 14 4.75 10.85 15.90
C SER A 14 5.52 11.10 14.61
N ALA A 15 4.86 11.21 13.46
CA ALA A 15 5.53 11.54 12.19
C ALA A 15 6.26 12.89 12.25
N LYS A 16 5.65 13.92 12.87
CA LYS A 16 6.29 15.22 13.08
C LYS A 16 7.52 15.11 13.99
N LEU A 17 7.43 14.36 15.09
CA LEU A 17 8.55 14.12 16.00
C LEU A 17 9.71 13.45 15.25
N ILE A 18 9.43 12.38 14.50
CA ILE A 18 10.44 11.68 13.69
C ILE A 18 11.08 12.64 12.69
N ALA A 19 10.27 13.33 11.87
CA ALA A 19 10.78 14.24 10.84
C ALA A 19 11.66 15.37 11.40
N ASN A 20 11.35 15.89 12.59
CA ASN A 20 12.13 16.94 13.24
C ASN A 20 13.47 16.44 13.82
N ASN A 21 13.59 15.15 14.12
CA ASN A 21 14.78 14.57 14.74
C ASN A 21 15.65 13.75 13.77
N SER A 22 15.16 13.43 12.57
CA SER A 22 15.91 12.73 11.53
C SER A 22 17.14 13.53 11.08
N LYS A 23 18.29 12.83 10.98
CA LYS A 23 19.57 13.43 10.55
C LYS A 23 19.90 13.11 9.08
N ASP A 24 19.69 11.86 8.70
CA ASP A 24 20.12 11.32 7.40
C ASP A 24 19.05 11.44 6.31
N VAL A 25 17.78 11.61 6.71
CA VAL A 25 16.63 11.71 5.80
C VAL A 25 15.89 13.02 6.06
N LYS A 26 15.53 13.73 4.99
CA LYS A 26 14.83 15.02 5.07
C LYS A 26 13.63 15.02 4.13
N ILE A 27 12.57 15.71 4.55
CA ILE A 27 11.41 15.97 3.68
C ILE A 27 11.81 17.03 2.65
N HIS A 28 11.56 16.78 1.37
CA HIS A 28 11.77 17.76 0.30
C HIS A 28 10.47 18.57 0.08
N PRO A 29 10.37 19.84 0.53
CA PRO A 29 9.09 20.57 0.52
C PRO A 29 8.54 20.80 -0.88
N GLU A 30 9.40 21.15 -1.85
CA GLU A 30 8.97 21.29 -3.25
C GLU A 30 8.52 19.96 -3.86
N GLY A 31 9.12 18.84 -3.47
CA GLY A 31 8.65 17.51 -3.86
C GLY A 31 7.23 17.24 -3.35
N VAL A 32 6.97 17.55 -2.07
CA VAL A 32 5.63 17.45 -1.46
C VAL A 32 4.62 18.32 -2.21
N LYS A 33 4.97 19.57 -2.52
CA LYS A 33 4.09 20.47 -3.27
C LYS A 33 3.80 19.97 -4.69
N LYS A 34 4.81 19.44 -5.38
CA LYS A 34 4.65 18.85 -6.73
C LYS A 34 3.69 17.66 -6.71
N ILE A 35 3.86 16.71 -5.80
CA ILE A 35 2.98 15.54 -5.72
C ILE A 35 1.56 15.92 -5.29
N ALA A 36 1.41 16.86 -4.34
CA ALA A 36 0.10 17.35 -3.92
C ALA A 36 -0.66 18.02 -5.07
N ASN A 37 0.01 18.86 -5.86
CA ASN A 37 -0.60 19.47 -7.06
C ASN A 37 -0.98 18.42 -8.10
N HIS A 38 -0.14 17.42 -8.33
CA HIS A 38 -0.43 16.33 -9.25
C HIS A 38 -1.67 15.52 -8.81
N MET A 39 -1.72 15.13 -7.53
CA MET A 39 -2.87 14.40 -6.97
C MET A 39 -4.16 15.24 -7.03
N TYR A 40 -4.07 16.54 -6.77
CA TYR A 40 -5.20 17.45 -6.90
C TYR A 40 -5.74 17.48 -8.34
N GLU A 41 -4.87 17.58 -9.33
CA GLU A 41 -5.27 17.54 -10.73
C GLU A 41 -5.89 16.19 -11.13
N CYS A 42 -5.34 15.07 -10.64
CA CYS A 42 -5.91 13.74 -10.85
C CYS A 42 -7.30 13.59 -10.22
N ALA A 43 -7.50 14.11 -9.00
CA ALA A 43 -8.80 14.11 -8.33
C ALA A 43 -9.80 15.00 -9.07
N LYS A 44 -9.39 16.21 -9.47
CA LYS A 44 -10.21 17.16 -10.25
C LYS A 44 -10.65 16.59 -11.59
N LYS A 45 -9.77 15.84 -12.27
CA LYS A 45 -10.07 15.18 -13.55
C LYS A 45 -10.73 13.80 -13.37
N ASN A 46 -10.93 13.36 -12.13
CA ASN A 46 -11.44 12.05 -11.78
C ASN A 46 -10.66 10.88 -12.43
N THR A 47 -9.35 11.05 -12.64
CA THR A 47 -8.47 10.00 -13.21
C THR A 47 -7.92 9.06 -12.14
N TYR A 48 -7.92 9.50 -10.88
CA TYR A 48 -7.55 8.69 -9.73
C TYR A 48 -8.74 8.58 -8.78
N ASN A 49 -9.40 7.43 -8.80
CA ASN A 49 -10.56 7.12 -7.99
C ASN A 49 -10.58 5.62 -7.65
N LEU A 50 -11.52 5.20 -6.79
CA LEU A 50 -11.61 3.81 -6.36
C LEU A 50 -11.81 2.85 -7.54
N GLN A 51 -12.59 3.24 -8.54
CA GLN A 51 -12.80 2.42 -9.72
C GLN A 51 -11.50 2.23 -10.49
N SER A 52 -10.75 3.30 -10.75
CA SER A 52 -9.49 3.21 -11.50
C SER A 52 -8.46 2.36 -10.78
N TRP A 53 -8.29 2.51 -9.47
CA TRP A 53 -7.40 1.66 -8.66
C TRP A 53 -7.79 0.17 -8.72
N ARG A 54 -9.08 -0.15 -8.56
CA ARG A 54 -9.54 -1.55 -8.64
C ARG A 54 -9.24 -2.17 -10.00
N THR A 55 -9.44 -1.39 -11.08
CA THR A 55 -9.18 -1.86 -12.44
C THR A 55 -7.71 -1.79 -12.85
N GLU A 56 -6.85 -1.13 -12.06
CA GLU A 56 -5.44 -0.95 -12.37
C GLU A 56 -4.68 -2.29 -12.38
N HIS A 57 -5.06 -3.22 -11.51
CA HIS A 57 -4.45 -4.53 -11.46
C HIS A 57 -5.45 -5.64 -11.17
N GLU A 58 -5.32 -6.75 -11.90
CA GLU A 58 -6.24 -7.91 -11.83
C GLU A 58 -6.29 -8.60 -10.46
N LEU A 59 -5.26 -8.40 -9.63
CA LEU A 59 -5.18 -8.97 -8.28
C LEU A 59 -5.81 -8.08 -7.20
N ASN A 60 -6.17 -6.84 -7.52
CA ASN A 60 -6.86 -5.98 -6.56
C ASN A 60 -8.28 -6.50 -6.31
N PRO A 61 -8.86 -6.29 -5.12
CA PRO A 61 -10.25 -6.61 -4.84
C PRO A 61 -11.20 -5.95 -5.85
N GLN A 62 -12.06 -6.77 -6.45
CA GLN A 62 -13.06 -6.30 -7.42
C GLN A 62 -14.46 -6.11 -6.80
N SER A 63 -14.61 -6.31 -5.48
CA SER A 63 -15.81 -5.95 -4.73
C SER A 63 -15.62 -4.60 -4.00
N GLN A 64 -16.70 -4.03 -3.47
CA GLN A 64 -16.64 -2.85 -2.56
C GLN A 64 -17.32 -3.22 -1.23
N ASP A 65 -17.06 -4.42 -0.74
CA ASP A 65 -17.62 -4.97 0.49
C ASP A 65 -16.56 -5.07 1.58
N GLU A 66 -16.97 -5.51 2.76
CA GLU A 66 -16.09 -5.71 3.92
C GLU A 66 -14.93 -6.66 3.60
N SER A 67 -15.14 -7.66 2.74
CA SER A 67 -14.08 -8.59 2.34
C SER A 67 -12.94 -7.90 1.55
N ALA A 68 -13.26 -6.87 0.76
CA ALA A 68 -12.25 -6.05 0.09
C ALA A 68 -11.44 -5.24 1.10
N LEU A 69 -12.07 -4.74 2.16
CA LEU A 69 -11.39 -4.01 3.23
C LEU A 69 -10.49 -4.93 4.05
N ASP A 70 -10.97 -6.12 4.41
CA ASP A 70 -10.18 -7.15 5.10
C ASP A 70 -8.96 -7.56 4.27
N TRP A 71 -9.16 -7.74 2.95
CA TRP A 71 -8.07 -8.04 2.04
C TRP A 71 -7.00 -6.95 2.05
N VAL A 72 -7.39 -5.68 1.93
CA VAL A 72 -6.46 -4.53 1.95
C VAL A 72 -5.73 -4.48 3.29
N PHE A 73 -6.47 -4.64 4.39
CA PHE A 73 -5.88 -4.63 5.73
C PHE A 73 -4.82 -5.72 5.90
N VAL A 74 -5.10 -6.96 5.47
CA VAL A 74 -4.13 -8.07 5.55
C VAL A 74 -2.94 -7.82 4.62
N ALA A 75 -3.20 -7.37 3.38
CA ALA A 75 -2.16 -7.12 2.39
C ALA A 75 -1.16 -6.06 2.87
N ASP A 76 -1.68 -4.96 3.43
CA ASP A 76 -0.89 -3.81 3.89
C ASP A 76 -0.25 -4.04 5.26
N THR A 77 -0.87 -4.83 6.15
CA THR A 77 -0.31 -5.12 7.48
C THR A 77 0.94 -5.99 7.39
N LEU A 78 0.94 -6.98 6.51
CA LEU A 78 2.10 -7.87 6.38
C LEU A 78 3.29 -7.16 5.74
N ASN A 79 3.06 -6.14 4.90
CA ASN A 79 4.04 -5.23 4.30
C ASN A 79 5.37 -5.92 3.93
N PHE A 80 5.28 -7.09 3.30
CA PHE A 80 6.46 -7.85 2.96
C PHE A 80 7.15 -7.24 1.74
N SER A 81 8.46 -7.03 1.89
CA SER A 81 9.34 -6.57 0.83
C SER A 81 9.90 -7.76 0.06
N PHE A 82 9.34 -8.05 -1.11
CA PHE A 82 9.76 -9.14 -2.00
C PHE A 82 10.83 -8.70 -3.01
N TRP A 83 11.83 -7.98 -2.52
CA TRP A 83 12.98 -7.59 -3.33
C TRP A 83 13.97 -8.75 -3.44
N SER A 84 14.68 -8.80 -4.56
CA SER A 84 15.79 -9.72 -4.78
C SER A 84 16.86 -8.97 -5.55
N ASP A 85 18.12 -9.11 -5.13
CA ASP A 85 19.27 -8.55 -5.86
C ASP A 85 19.49 -9.30 -7.19
N ASP A 86 19.05 -10.56 -7.27
CA ASP A 86 19.07 -11.38 -8.48
C ASP A 86 17.64 -11.64 -8.98
N GLU A 87 17.37 -11.22 -10.22
CA GLU A 87 16.12 -11.46 -10.95
C GLU A 87 15.76 -12.96 -11.03
N SER A 88 16.76 -13.83 -11.09
CA SER A 88 16.57 -15.29 -11.15
C SER A 88 16.03 -15.87 -9.83
N GLN A 89 16.30 -15.23 -8.70
CA GLN A 89 15.93 -15.68 -7.36
C GLN A 89 14.68 -15.00 -6.80
N LYS A 90 13.97 -14.21 -7.62
CA LYS A 90 12.71 -13.58 -7.18
C LYS A 90 11.70 -14.62 -6.71
N TYR A 91 11.11 -14.36 -5.56
CA TYR A 91 9.94 -15.10 -5.10
C TYR A 91 8.82 -14.99 -6.15
N ARG A 92 8.29 -16.16 -6.55
CA ARG A 92 7.34 -16.31 -7.65
C ARG A 92 6.12 -17.08 -7.18
N ILE A 93 4.94 -16.57 -7.52
CA ILE A 93 3.67 -17.25 -7.27
C ILE A 93 2.90 -17.36 -8.58
N LYS A 94 2.51 -18.59 -8.92
CA LYS A 94 1.57 -18.85 -10.01
C LYS A 94 0.14 -18.80 -9.48
N PHE A 95 -0.69 -17.97 -10.10
CA PHE A 95 -2.12 -17.84 -9.81
C PHE A 95 -2.90 -17.63 -11.10
N ASN A 96 -3.98 -18.39 -11.30
CA ASN A 96 -4.79 -18.39 -12.53
C ASN A 96 -3.95 -18.49 -13.82
N GLY A 97 -2.93 -19.35 -13.83
CA GLY A 97 -2.10 -19.59 -15.02
C GLY A 97 -0.99 -18.57 -15.25
N LYS A 98 -1.00 -17.41 -14.57
CA LYS A 98 0.01 -16.36 -14.66
C LYS A 98 0.98 -16.40 -13.47
N GLU A 99 2.24 -16.08 -13.72
CA GLU A 99 3.27 -15.93 -12.68
C GLU A 99 3.41 -14.47 -12.27
N TYR A 100 3.52 -14.24 -10.96
CA TYR A 100 3.71 -12.91 -10.36
C TYR A 100 4.96 -12.89 -9.48
N THR A 101 5.60 -11.72 -9.42
CA THR A 101 6.81 -11.45 -8.62
C THR A 101 6.63 -10.16 -7.81
N GLY A 102 7.56 -9.88 -6.88
CA GLY A 102 7.52 -8.66 -6.07
C GLY A 102 6.24 -8.59 -5.23
N TYR A 103 5.71 -7.38 -5.03
CA TYR A 103 4.44 -7.16 -4.33
C TYR A 103 3.28 -8.01 -4.90
N TRP A 104 3.21 -8.16 -6.23
CA TRP A 104 2.13 -8.92 -6.85
C TRP A 104 2.18 -10.42 -6.57
N SER A 105 3.36 -10.98 -6.27
CA SER A 105 3.44 -12.38 -5.81
C SER A 105 2.73 -12.60 -4.48
N TRP A 106 2.72 -11.59 -3.61
CA TRP A 106 2.00 -11.61 -2.35
C TRP A 106 0.50 -11.49 -2.55
N CYS A 107 0.05 -10.52 -3.35
CA CYS A 107 -1.36 -10.41 -3.73
C CYS A 107 -1.87 -11.72 -4.37
N ALA A 108 -1.05 -12.36 -5.21
CA ALA A 108 -1.39 -13.64 -5.83
C ALA A 108 -1.47 -14.78 -4.81
N ALA A 109 -0.57 -14.82 -3.82
CA ALA A 109 -0.60 -15.80 -2.74
C ALA A 109 -1.85 -15.63 -1.87
N LEU A 110 -2.20 -14.40 -1.51
CA LEU A 110 -3.40 -14.08 -0.73
C LEU A 110 -4.67 -14.49 -1.48
N ASN A 111 -4.79 -14.12 -2.77
CA ASN A 111 -5.91 -14.52 -3.61
C ASN A 111 -6.00 -16.04 -3.80
N ARG A 112 -4.85 -16.72 -3.90
CA ARG A 112 -4.79 -18.19 -3.96
C ARG A 112 -5.27 -18.84 -2.67
N ALA A 113 -4.90 -18.30 -1.51
CA ALA A 113 -5.35 -18.79 -0.21
C ALA A 113 -6.87 -18.63 -0.06
N LEU A 114 -7.41 -17.46 -0.42
CA LEU A 114 -8.86 -17.19 -0.37
C LEU A 114 -9.66 -18.09 -1.33
N LYS A 115 -9.12 -18.38 -2.52
CA LYS A 115 -9.76 -19.28 -3.50
C LYS A 115 -9.81 -20.74 -3.04
N ASN A 116 -8.83 -21.16 -2.23
CA ASN A 116 -8.70 -22.53 -1.75
C ASN A 116 -9.24 -22.73 -0.32
N ARG A 117 -10.10 -21.81 0.14
CA ARG A 117 -10.74 -21.88 1.46
C ARG A 117 -11.82 -22.98 1.52
#